data_AF-A0A815LB85-F1
#
_entry.id   AF-A0A815LB85-F1
#
_cell.length_a   1.000
_cell.length_b   1.000
_cell.length_c   1.000
_cell.angle_alpha   90.00
_cell.angle_beta   90.00
_cell.angle_gamma   90.00
#
_symmetry.space_group_name_H-M   'P 1'
#
loop_
_entity.id
_entity.type
_entity.pdbx_description
1 polymer ?
#
loop_
_entity_poly.entity_id
_entity_poly.type
_entity_poly.pdbx_seq_one_letter_code
_entity_poly.pdbx_strand_id
1 'polypeptide(L)'
;EMMGVVLRKMYLDYLKNCKFTSPTTLPLINFMQRSLVELYSLDPTVTYQHGFVFLRQLAVHLRTAIQTKKAENIQGVYNWQFIHALSLWTNIIGLLHNNKEKLIQQLVHPLTELIVGTIRLIPTARYYPLRFHCIRLLIKLTELTTVFVPVLPFLLEMFDITDFNKRHKTASLKAQYINFDTSLKLTKLQMDDRAYKDGLMDQFYELAMLYLVHYAHHVTFPELVYPLILKCKKFIKICKVQNFVKVIRGLLEKVQENVKLIEERRQKTGLNVKDAKQMNAWLEQSQQKSTSSPLVVHFGRYKSMRQREVLEDIAQKEKISQSGRSSLPDLIRPDRQVAGKQNFKSMMEKDLSDNEEEQEELFQIKTKRKHDEIEENQEEEEQDDEEEDEMEQEEEDDTDEDDDDDEDVLPSPPKKKRHAKMSNGKSSTSNADEFLSIVKKKFDRRKDRVKDLSVDDF
;
A
#
# COMPACT_ATOMS: atom_id res chain seq x y z
N GLU A 1 -20.39 25.05 -11.82
CA GLU A 1 -19.23 25.36 -12.68
C GLU A 1 -18.02 25.92 -11.92
N MET A 2 -18.09 27.08 -11.25
CA MET A 2 -16.93 27.65 -10.53
C MET A 2 -16.29 26.71 -9.49
N MET A 3 -17.10 25.95 -8.74
CA MET A 3 -16.62 24.96 -7.76
C MET A 3 -15.71 23.89 -8.41
N GLY A 4 -16.09 23.37 -9.58
CA GLY A 4 -15.31 22.38 -10.31
C GLY A 4 -13.95 22.93 -10.74
N VAL A 5 -13.91 24.13 -11.30
CA VAL A 5 -12.65 24.78 -11.71
C VAL A 5 -11.70 24.96 -10.52
N VAL A 6 -12.22 25.39 -9.37
CA VAL A 6 -11.43 25.58 -8.14
C VAL A 6 -10.90 24.23 -7.63
N LEU A 7 -11.76 23.22 -7.48
CA LEU A 7 -11.37 21.89 -7.00
C LEU A 7 -10.31 21.23 -7.90
N ARG A 8 -10.47 21.38 -9.23
CA ARG A 8 -9.50 20.91 -10.22
C ARG A 8 -8.15 21.60 -10.03
N LYS A 9 -8.13 22.92 -9.91
CA LYS A 9 -6.90 23.69 -9.69
C LYS A 9 -6.21 23.29 -8.38
N MET A 10 -6.98 23.15 -7.29
CA MET A 10 -6.45 22.75 -6.00
C MET A 10 -5.87 21.32 -6.03
N TYR A 11 -6.49 20.39 -6.75
CA TYR A 11 -5.95 19.05 -6.97
C TYR A 11 -4.59 19.09 -7.69
N LEU A 12 -4.50 19.84 -8.80
CA LEU A 12 -3.26 19.97 -9.56
C LEU A 12 -2.15 20.64 -8.73
N ASP A 13 -2.48 21.65 -7.94
CA ASP A 13 -1.52 22.33 -7.06
C ASP A 13 -1.07 21.43 -5.89
N TYR A 14 -1.97 20.62 -5.32
CA TYR A 14 -1.62 19.58 -4.36
C TYR A 14 -0.60 18.59 -4.93
N LEU A 15 -0.83 18.07 -6.13
CA LEU A 15 0.11 17.12 -6.75
C LEU A 15 1.48 17.75 -7.02
N LYS A 16 1.55 19.05 -7.35
CA LYS A 16 2.83 19.77 -7.50
C LYS A 16 3.59 19.81 -6.17
N ASN A 17 2.89 20.10 -5.07
CA ASN A 17 3.49 20.18 -3.74
C ASN A 17 3.90 18.81 -3.17
N CYS A 18 3.33 17.72 -3.71
CA CYS A 18 3.63 16.35 -3.29
C CYS A 18 4.81 15.70 -4.03
N LYS A 19 5.55 16.44 -4.89
CA LYS A 19 6.67 15.89 -5.67
C LYS A 19 7.78 15.29 -4.81
N PHE A 20 8.00 15.85 -3.61
CA PHE A 20 9.02 15.39 -2.68
C PHE A 20 8.43 15.15 -1.30
N THR A 21 8.46 13.90 -0.85
CA THR A 21 8.02 13.52 0.50
C THR A 21 9.22 13.27 1.39
N SER A 22 9.29 13.97 2.51
CA SER A 22 10.28 13.79 3.56
C SER A 22 9.57 13.79 4.92
N PRO A 23 10.24 13.36 6.01
CA PRO A 23 9.65 13.43 7.34
C PRO A 23 9.19 14.83 7.76
N THR A 24 9.78 15.89 7.20
CA THR A 24 9.42 17.28 7.50
C THR A 24 8.26 17.79 6.64
N THR A 25 8.10 17.32 5.40
CA THR A 25 7.01 17.76 4.50
C THR A 25 5.74 16.93 4.65
N LEU A 26 5.84 15.69 5.14
CA LEU A 26 4.73 14.76 5.28
C LEU A 26 3.54 15.33 6.10
N PRO A 27 3.74 16.03 7.24
CA PRO A 27 2.61 16.62 7.98
C PRO A 27 1.82 17.65 7.16
N LEU A 28 2.51 18.49 6.38
CA LEU A 28 1.88 19.49 5.51
C LEU A 28 1.13 18.83 4.35
N ILE A 29 1.71 17.79 3.75
CA ILE A 29 1.04 17.00 2.70
C ILE A 29 -0.25 16.38 3.24
N ASN A 30 -0.20 15.79 4.44
CA ASN A 30 -1.37 15.21 5.09
C ASN A 30 -2.44 16.27 5.40
N PHE A 31 -2.04 17.47 5.81
CA PHE A 31 -2.97 18.58 6.01
C PHE A 31 -3.67 18.97 4.71
N MET A 32 -2.90 19.24 3.64
CA MET A 32 -3.49 19.55 2.32
C MET A 32 -4.44 18.46 1.84
N GLN A 33 -4.07 17.19 2.05
CA GLN A 33 -4.90 16.05 1.67
C GLN A 33 -6.23 16.05 2.43
N ARG A 34 -6.22 16.24 3.76
CA ARG A 34 -7.45 16.29 4.57
C ARG A 34 -8.35 17.45 4.17
N SER A 35 -7.78 18.63 3.96
CA SER A 35 -8.54 19.80 3.50
C SER A 35 -9.17 19.57 2.11
N LEU A 36 -8.44 18.94 1.19
CA LEU A 36 -9.01 18.58 -0.11
C LEU A 36 -10.14 17.57 0.02
N VAL A 37 -9.99 16.54 0.86
CA VAL A 37 -11.05 15.55 1.09
C VAL A 37 -12.34 16.22 1.59
N GLU A 38 -12.21 17.16 2.54
CA GLU A 38 -13.35 17.95 3.03
C GLU A 38 -14.00 18.78 1.89
N LEU A 39 -13.20 19.43 1.05
CA LEU A 39 -13.73 20.23 -0.06
C LEU A 39 -14.44 19.38 -1.14
N TYR A 40 -13.88 18.23 -1.49
CA TYR A 40 -14.50 17.27 -2.40
C TYR A 40 -15.78 16.66 -1.78
N SER A 41 -15.91 16.64 -0.44
CA SER A 41 -17.15 16.16 0.19
C SER A 41 -18.36 17.08 0.02
N LEU A 42 -18.16 18.32 -0.42
CA LEU A 42 -19.24 19.32 -0.58
C LEU A 42 -20.15 19.06 -1.78
N ASP A 43 -19.60 18.49 -2.86
CA ASP A 43 -20.34 18.20 -4.09
C ASP A 43 -19.92 16.84 -4.66
N PRO A 44 -20.67 15.76 -4.35
CA PRO A 44 -20.39 14.42 -4.86
C PRO A 44 -20.47 14.31 -6.38
N THR A 45 -21.28 15.14 -7.06
CA THR A 45 -21.47 15.08 -8.51
C THR A 45 -20.21 15.56 -9.23
N VAL A 46 -19.73 16.75 -8.87
CA VAL A 46 -18.46 17.29 -9.40
C VAL A 46 -17.28 16.40 -9.00
N THR A 47 -17.30 15.85 -7.79
CA THR A 47 -16.27 14.93 -7.31
C THR A 47 -16.20 13.65 -8.12
N TYR A 48 -17.35 13.07 -8.47
CA TYR A 48 -17.40 11.89 -9.33
C TYR A 48 -16.82 12.19 -10.72
N GLN A 49 -17.20 13.32 -11.33
CA GLN A 49 -16.69 13.72 -12.65
C GLN A 49 -15.15 13.87 -12.63
N HIS A 50 -14.62 14.60 -11.64
CA HIS A 50 -13.18 14.71 -11.46
C HIS A 50 -12.53 13.35 -11.19
N GLY A 51 -13.11 12.55 -10.30
CA GLY A 51 -12.59 11.23 -9.95
C GLY A 51 -12.49 10.31 -11.16
N PHE A 52 -13.52 10.27 -11.99
CA PHE A 52 -13.53 9.49 -13.21
C PHE A 52 -12.39 9.90 -14.16
N VAL A 53 -12.26 11.19 -14.44
CA VAL A 53 -11.24 11.71 -15.37
C VAL A 53 -9.82 11.48 -14.82
N PHE A 54 -9.57 11.83 -13.56
CA PHE A 54 -8.25 11.70 -12.97
C PHE A 54 -7.83 10.24 -12.75
N LEU A 55 -8.75 9.35 -12.37
CA LEU A 55 -8.44 7.92 -12.27
C LEU A 55 -8.19 7.30 -13.65
N ARG A 56 -8.95 7.68 -14.69
CA ARG A 56 -8.71 7.26 -16.08
C ARG A 56 -7.30 7.66 -16.53
N GLN A 57 -6.86 8.88 -16.24
CA GLN A 57 -5.50 9.34 -16.58
C GLN A 57 -4.41 8.53 -15.90
N LEU A 58 -4.56 8.30 -14.58
CA LEU A 58 -3.61 7.46 -13.85
C LEU A 58 -3.57 6.03 -14.42
N ALA A 59 -4.72 5.49 -14.84
CA ALA A 59 -4.81 4.18 -15.47
C ALA A 59 -4.14 4.14 -16.84
N VAL A 60 -4.31 5.16 -17.69
CA VAL A 60 -3.62 5.27 -18.98
C VAL A 60 -2.10 5.31 -18.79
N HIS A 61 -1.60 6.09 -17.82
CA HIS A 61 -0.17 6.12 -17.50
C HIS A 61 0.35 4.76 -17.06
N LEU A 62 -0.40 4.08 -16.18
CA LEU A 62 -0.04 2.74 -15.70
C LEU A 62 -0.03 1.73 -16.85
N ARG A 63 -1.07 1.69 -17.68
CA ARG A 63 -1.16 0.81 -18.85
C ARG A 63 0.02 1.04 -19.80
N THR A 64 0.36 2.29 -20.07
CA THR A 64 1.49 2.66 -20.92
C THR A 64 2.81 2.18 -20.33
N ALA A 65 2.99 2.28 -19.01
CA ALA A 65 4.17 1.74 -18.32
C ALA A 65 4.25 0.21 -18.38
N ILE A 66 3.11 -0.49 -18.26
CA ILE A 66 3.02 -1.96 -18.37
C ILE A 66 3.36 -2.41 -19.80
N GLN A 67 2.81 -1.75 -20.81
CA GLN A 67 2.95 -2.13 -22.22
C GLN A 67 4.36 -1.86 -22.76
N THR A 68 4.87 -0.63 -22.59
CA THR A 68 6.16 -0.27 -23.23
C THR A 68 7.38 -0.65 -22.38
N LYS A 69 7.19 -0.82 -21.06
CA LYS A 69 8.25 -1.08 -20.07
C LYS A 69 9.44 -0.12 -20.13
N LYS A 70 9.25 1.07 -20.72
CA LYS A 70 10.28 2.12 -20.78
C LYS A 70 10.50 2.70 -19.39
N ALA A 71 11.77 2.96 -19.05
CA ALA A 71 12.15 3.48 -17.74
C ALA A 71 11.49 4.83 -17.40
N GLU A 72 11.21 5.66 -18.41
CA GLU A 72 10.54 6.96 -18.26
C GLU A 72 9.07 6.76 -17.86
N ASN A 73 8.36 5.87 -18.53
CA ASN A 73 6.95 5.56 -18.23
C ASN A 73 6.79 4.94 -16.84
N ILE A 74 7.69 4.02 -16.48
CA ILE A 74 7.76 3.45 -15.13
C ILE A 74 7.99 4.55 -14.09
N GLN A 75 8.88 5.52 -14.35
CA GLN A 75 9.12 6.64 -13.43
C GLN A 75 7.90 7.59 -13.33
N GLY A 76 7.11 7.69 -14.40
CA GLY A 76 5.83 8.40 -14.42
C GLY A 76 4.77 7.82 -13.47
N VAL A 77 4.88 6.52 -13.15
CA VAL A 77 4.03 5.84 -12.15
C VAL A 77 4.72 5.76 -10.78
N TYR A 78 6.03 5.43 -10.74
CA TYR A 78 6.79 5.19 -9.51
C TYR A 78 7.38 6.48 -8.93
N ASN A 79 6.50 7.42 -8.61
CA ASN A 79 6.83 8.69 -7.97
C ASN A 79 5.80 9.08 -6.90
N TRP A 80 6.15 10.06 -6.07
CA TRP A 80 5.30 10.48 -4.96
C TRP A 80 4.00 11.14 -5.39
N GLN A 81 3.97 11.83 -6.54
CA GLN A 81 2.76 12.48 -7.03
C GLN A 81 1.69 11.43 -7.36
N PHE A 82 2.09 10.34 -8.01
CA PHE A 82 1.20 9.22 -8.31
C PHE A 82 0.68 8.55 -7.02
N ILE A 83 1.57 8.23 -6.06
CA ILE A 83 1.17 7.59 -4.79
C ILE A 83 0.26 8.50 -3.95
N HIS A 84 0.53 9.80 -3.89
CA HIS A 84 -0.32 10.77 -3.19
C HIS A 84 -1.65 11.00 -3.90
N ALA A 85 -1.68 10.94 -5.23
CA ALA A 85 -2.94 10.96 -5.99
C ALA A 85 -3.81 9.75 -5.61
N LEU A 86 -3.25 8.53 -5.63
CA LEU A 86 -3.96 7.31 -5.19
C LEU A 86 -4.44 7.44 -3.74
N SER A 87 -3.60 7.98 -2.86
CA SER A 87 -3.93 8.19 -1.45
C SER A 87 -5.10 9.17 -1.28
N LEU A 88 -5.09 10.28 -2.03
CA LEU A 88 -6.17 11.28 -2.00
C LEU A 88 -7.49 10.65 -2.47
N TRP A 89 -7.49 9.97 -3.62
CA TRP A 89 -8.69 9.31 -4.14
C TRP A 89 -9.20 8.20 -3.22
N THR A 90 -8.31 7.46 -2.57
CA THR A 90 -8.69 6.47 -1.54
C THR A 90 -9.47 7.11 -0.39
N ASN A 91 -9.02 8.28 0.09
CA ASN A 91 -9.70 8.99 1.17
C ASN A 91 -11.01 9.64 0.72
N ILE A 92 -11.05 10.27 -0.46
CA ILE A 92 -12.27 10.89 -1.01
C ILE A 92 -13.35 9.82 -1.24
N ILE A 93 -13.01 8.76 -1.97
CA ILE A 93 -13.96 7.67 -2.29
C ILE A 93 -14.40 6.98 -1.00
N GLY A 94 -13.47 6.69 -0.09
CA GLY A 94 -13.81 6.05 1.17
C GLY A 94 -14.73 6.89 2.06
N LEU A 95 -14.56 8.22 2.10
CA LEU A 95 -15.46 9.11 2.85
C LEU A 95 -16.86 9.14 2.20
N LEU A 96 -16.93 9.36 0.90
CA LEU A 96 -18.20 9.53 0.17
C LEU A 96 -18.96 8.21 -0.01
N HIS A 97 -18.28 7.07 -0.02
CA HIS A 97 -18.90 5.75 -0.03
C HIS A 97 -19.80 5.54 1.19
N ASN A 98 -19.39 6.02 2.37
CA ASN A 98 -20.17 5.93 3.60
C ASN A 98 -21.45 6.77 3.57
N ASN A 99 -21.49 7.81 2.72
CA ASN A 99 -22.68 8.63 2.48
C ASN A 99 -23.64 7.97 1.47
N LYS A 100 -23.36 6.74 1.01
CA LYS A 100 -24.17 5.95 0.08
C LYS A 100 -24.37 6.58 -1.30
N GLU A 101 -23.39 7.38 -1.74
CA GLU A 101 -23.38 7.99 -3.07
C GLU A 101 -23.09 6.95 -4.17
N LYS A 102 -24.13 6.47 -4.85
CA LYS A 102 -24.06 5.35 -5.82
C LYS A 102 -23.00 5.54 -6.90
N LEU A 103 -22.83 6.76 -7.42
CA LEU A 103 -21.84 7.05 -8.47
C LEU A 103 -20.41 6.87 -7.96
N ILE A 104 -20.11 7.31 -6.74
CA ILE A 104 -18.78 7.19 -6.14
C ILE A 104 -18.43 5.72 -5.86
N GLN A 105 -19.42 4.88 -5.52
CA GLN A 105 -19.20 3.44 -5.31
C GLN A 105 -18.64 2.76 -6.57
N GLN A 106 -19.01 3.22 -7.76
CA GLN A 106 -18.47 2.69 -9.03
C GLN A 106 -16.97 2.95 -9.21
N LEU A 107 -16.39 3.93 -8.51
CA LEU A 107 -14.96 4.26 -8.58
C LEU A 107 -14.09 3.37 -7.68
N VAL A 108 -14.67 2.60 -6.76
CA VAL A 108 -13.93 1.71 -5.84
C VAL A 108 -13.16 0.64 -6.60
N HIS A 109 -13.80 -0.01 -7.57
CA HIS A 109 -13.16 -1.06 -8.36
C HIS A 109 -12.02 -0.52 -9.25
N PRO A 110 -12.22 0.52 -10.09
CA PRO A 110 -11.14 1.13 -10.87
C PRO A 110 -9.95 1.58 -10.00
N LEU A 111 -10.20 2.17 -8.83
CA LEU A 111 -9.13 2.56 -7.92
C LEU A 111 -8.37 1.34 -7.37
N THR A 112 -9.09 0.27 -7.00
CA THR A 112 -8.48 -0.97 -6.51
C THR A 112 -7.58 -1.58 -7.57
N GLU A 113 -8.06 -1.72 -8.81
CA GLU A 113 -7.29 -2.23 -9.94
C GLU A 113 -6.05 -1.40 -10.23
N LEU A 114 -6.18 -0.07 -10.17
CA LEU A 114 -5.08 0.86 -10.37
C LEU A 114 -3.97 0.67 -9.31
N ILE A 115 -4.36 0.52 -8.03
CA ILE A 115 -3.41 0.25 -6.94
C ILE A 115 -2.77 -1.13 -7.11
N VAL A 116 -3.55 -2.17 -7.44
CA VAL A 116 -3.05 -3.53 -7.69
C VAL A 116 -2.09 -3.57 -8.87
N GLY A 117 -2.41 -2.92 -9.97
CA GLY A 117 -1.55 -2.82 -11.14
C GLY A 117 -0.25 -2.06 -10.82
N THR A 118 -0.30 -1.05 -9.95
CA THR A 118 0.89 -0.35 -9.46
C THR A 118 1.81 -1.27 -8.66
N ILE A 119 1.26 -2.13 -7.80
CA ILE A 119 2.00 -3.16 -7.04
C ILE A 119 2.67 -4.15 -8.01
N ARG A 120 1.95 -4.57 -9.05
CA ARG A 120 2.40 -5.59 -10.01
C ARG A 120 3.34 -5.07 -11.10
N LEU A 121 3.47 -3.75 -11.29
CA LEU A 121 4.29 -3.17 -12.37
C LEU A 121 5.76 -3.64 -12.33
N ILE A 122 6.41 -3.62 -11.16
CA ILE A 122 7.76 -4.18 -10.97
C ILE A 122 7.84 -4.92 -9.63
N PRO A 123 7.61 -6.24 -9.60
CA PRO A 123 7.62 -7.06 -8.39
C PRO A 123 9.07 -7.38 -7.94
N THR A 124 9.84 -6.35 -7.58
CA THR A 124 11.22 -6.51 -7.11
C THR A 124 11.39 -6.00 -5.68
N ALA A 125 12.35 -6.60 -4.96
CA ALA A 125 12.70 -6.23 -3.60
C ALA A 125 13.06 -4.74 -3.43
N ARG A 126 13.51 -4.08 -4.51
CA ARG A 126 13.83 -2.65 -4.53
C ARG A 126 12.63 -1.76 -4.21
N TYR A 127 11.44 -2.17 -4.62
CA TYR A 127 10.21 -1.38 -4.55
C TYR A 127 9.29 -1.82 -3.43
N TYR A 128 9.77 -2.60 -2.44
CA TYR A 128 8.98 -2.90 -1.25
C TYR A 128 8.39 -1.69 -0.54
N PRO A 129 9.12 -0.56 -0.35
CA PRO A 129 8.52 0.61 0.27
C PRO A 129 7.27 1.10 -0.49
N LEU A 130 7.35 1.23 -1.82
CA LEU A 130 6.21 1.60 -2.66
C LEU A 130 5.07 0.57 -2.56
N ARG A 131 5.38 -0.73 -2.63
CA ARG A 131 4.39 -1.80 -2.48
C ARG A 131 3.67 -1.72 -1.14
N PHE A 132 4.40 -1.46 -0.05
CA PHE A 132 3.80 -1.28 1.28
C PHE A 132 2.90 -0.06 1.36
N HIS A 133 3.26 1.07 0.73
CA HIS A 133 2.34 2.22 0.61
C HIS A 133 1.05 1.83 -0.11
N CYS A 134 1.15 1.16 -1.26
CA CYS A 134 -0.03 0.69 -1.99
C CYS A 134 -0.88 -0.29 -1.18
N ILE A 135 -0.25 -1.23 -0.46
CA ILE A 135 -0.95 -2.16 0.44
C ILE A 135 -1.67 -1.42 1.56
N ARG A 136 -1.05 -0.40 2.18
CA ARG A 136 -1.71 0.46 3.17
C ARG A 136 -2.95 1.14 2.57
N LEU A 137 -2.88 1.60 1.33
CA LEU A 137 -4.03 2.19 0.63
C LEU A 137 -5.15 1.16 0.40
N LEU A 138 -4.83 -0.07 -0.03
CA LEU A 138 -5.83 -1.13 -0.20
C LEU A 138 -6.51 -1.51 1.14
N ILE A 139 -5.73 -1.64 2.21
CA ILE A 139 -6.28 -1.90 3.54
C ILE A 139 -7.17 -0.73 3.96
N LYS A 140 -6.73 0.51 3.73
CA LYS A 140 -7.52 1.69 4.09
C LYS A 140 -8.82 1.78 3.30
N LEU A 141 -8.79 1.48 2.01
CA LEU A 141 -9.98 1.44 1.16
C LEU A 141 -10.97 0.40 1.65
N THR A 142 -10.48 -0.79 2.02
CA THR A 142 -11.28 -1.87 2.62
C THR A 142 -11.96 -1.40 3.92
N GLU A 143 -11.20 -0.76 4.82
CA GLU A 143 -11.74 -0.23 6.08
C GLU A 143 -12.84 0.81 5.87
N LEU A 144 -12.71 1.67 4.85
CA LEU A 144 -13.62 2.78 4.61
C LEU A 144 -14.87 2.38 3.80
N THR A 145 -14.75 1.40 2.91
CA THR A 145 -15.83 1.01 1.98
C THR A 145 -16.51 -0.29 2.34
N THR A 146 -15.92 -1.09 3.24
CA THR A 146 -16.33 -2.48 3.55
C THR A 146 -16.28 -3.45 2.36
N VAL A 147 -15.76 -3.00 1.21
CA VAL A 147 -15.55 -3.85 0.03
C VAL A 147 -14.33 -4.74 0.25
N PHE A 148 -14.50 -6.04 0.04
CA PHE A 148 -13.43 -7.01 0.22
C PHE A 148 -12.35 -6.85 -0.85
N VAL A 149 -11.10 -6.66 -0.41
CA VAL A 149 -9.91 -6.69 -1.28
C VAL A 149 -8.92 -7.74 -0.75
N PRO A 150 -8.46 -8.71 -1.57
CA PRO A 150 -7.51 -9.74 -1.14
C PRO A 150 -6.09 -9.17 -1.04
N VAL A 151 -5.70 -8.67 0.14
CA VAL A 151 -4.40 -8.04 0.36
C VAL A 151 -3.28 -9.05 0.69
N LEU A 152 -3.62 -10.15 1.37
CA LEU A 152 -2.66 -11.14 1.87
C LEU A 152 -1.72 -11.71 0.77
N PRO A 153 -2.17 -12.01 -0.46
CA PRO A 153 -1.27 -12.51 -1.51
C PRO A 153 -0.09 -11.57 -1.80
N PHE A 154 -0.33 -10.26 -1.84
CA PHE A 154 0.71 -9.26 -2.12
C PHE A 154 1.74 -9.12 -0.98
N LEU A 155 1.32 -9.38 0.26
CA LEU A 155 2.21 -9.43 1.43
C LEU A 155 3.03 -10.73 1.46
N LEU A 156 2.38 -11.86 1.16
CA LEU A 156 3.00 -13.19 1.23
C LEU A 156 4.07 -13.41 0.16
N GLU A 157 3.96 -12.75 -1.00
CA GLU A 157 4.96 -12.76 -2.07
C GLU A 157 6.36 -12.33 -1.57
N MET A 158 6.43 -11.54 -0.48
CA MET A 158 7.68 -11.17 0.16
C MET A 158 8.52 -12.39 0.59
N PHE A 159 7.86 -13.45 1.07
CA PHE A 159 8.54 -14.68 1.47
C PHE A 159 9.14 -15.46 0.30
N ASP A 160 8.59 -15.29 -0.89
CA ASP A 160 9.06 -15.96 -2.10
C ASP A 160 10.20 -15.15 -2.76
N ILE A 161 10.09 -13.81 -2.79
CA ILE A 161 11.10 -12.92 -3.42
C ILE A 161 12.36 -12.76 -2.56
N THR A 162 12.22 -12.70 -1.23
CA THR A 162 13.34 -12.35 -0.34
C THR A 162 13.92 -13.56 0.37
N ASP A 163 15.20 -13.82 0.13
CA ASP A 163 15.95 -14.82 0.89
C ASP A 163 16.32 -14.27 2.27
N PHE A 164 15.52 -14.62 3.28
CA PHE A 164 15.77 -14.27 4.68
C PHE A 164 16.98 -14.99 5.28
N ASN A 165 17.41 -16.14 4.73
CA ASN A 165 18.55 -16.92 5.21
C ASN A 165 19.90 -16.34 4.76
N LYS A 166 19.92 -15.58 3.67
CA LYS A 166 21.14 -14.95 3.15
C LYS A 166 21.79 -14.04 4.19
N ARG A 167 23.07 -14.26 4.52
CA ARG A 167 23.79 -13.34 5.41
C ARG A 167 24.07 -12.01 4.72
N HIS A 168 23.98 -10.94 5.48
CA HIS A 168 24.31 -9.58 5.02
C HIS A 168 25.82 -9.46 4.75
N LYS A 169 26.19 -8.79 3.65
CA LYS A 169 27.59 -8.69 3.19
C LYS A 169 28.42 -7.70 3.98
N THR A 170 27.78 -6.71 4.61
CA THR A 170 28.49 -5.61 5.27
C THR A 170 27.81 -5.25 6.58
N ALA A 171 28.51 -5.45 7.70
CA ALA A 171 28.26 -4.65 8.90
C ALA A 171 28.87 -3.27 8.63
N SER A 172 28.17 -2.44 7.83
CA SER A 172 28.61 -1.06 7.61
C SER A 172 28.71 -0.37 8.98
N LEU A 173 29.83 0.30 9.25
CA LEU A 173 30.06 1.09 10.47
C LEU A 173 28.99 2.18 10.67
N LYS A 174 28.28 2.53 9.59
CA LYS A 174 27.09 3.40 9.60
C LYS A 174 25.90 2.55 9.16
N ALA A 175 25.04 2.19 10.11
CA ALA A 175 23.75 1.57 9.80
C ALA A 175 22.97 2.48 8.84
N GLN A 176 22.59 1.96 7.68
CA GLN A 176 21.73 2.69 6.77
C GLN A 176 20.34 2.79 7.40
N TYR A 177 19.94 3.98 7.82
CA TYR A 177 18.56 4.22 8.25
C TYR A 177 17.63 4.03 7.05
N ILE A 178 16.72 3.07 7.14
CA ILE A 178 15.72 2.79 6.12
C ILE A 178 14.38 3.30 6.65
N ASN A 179 13.90 4.41 6.07
CA ASN A 179 12.56 4.90 6.34
C ASN A 179 11.60 4.38 5.28
N PHE A 180 10.80 3.37 5.61
CA PHE A 180 9.77 2.85 4.70
C PHE A 180 8.65 3.87 4.47
N ASP A 181 8.39 4.78 5.43
CA ASP A 181 7.29 5.75 5.36
C ASP A 181 7.55 6.86 4.33
N THR A 182 8.81 7.23 4.12
CA THR A 182 9.19 8.33 3.22
C THR A 182 10.12 7.90 2.09
N SER A 183 10.14 6.60 1.77
CA SER A 183 10.87 6.07 0.61
C SER A 183 9.94 5.32 -0.32
N LEU A 184 10.18 5.42 -1.63
CA LEU A 184 9.51 4.59 -2.65
C LEU A 184 10.42 3.49 -3.20
N LYS A 185 11.74 3.70 -3.14
CA LYS A 185 12.74 2.79 -3.69
C LYS A 185 13.93 2.67 -2.75
N LEU A 186 14.50 1.47 -2.71
CA LEU A 186 15.73 1.20 -1.97
C LEU A 186 16.96 1.24 -2.88
N THR A 187 18.11 1.54 -2.28
CA THR A 187 19.42 1.41 -2.92
C THR A 187 20.01 0.02 -2.66
N LYS A 188 20.96 -0.43 -3.49
CA LYS A 188 21.64 -1.72 -3.30
C LYS A 188 22.31 -1.81 -1.92
N LEU A 189 22.93 -0.70 -1.47
CA LEU A 189 23.55 -0.60 -0.16
C LEU A 189 22.55 -0.78 0.99
N GLN A 190 21.35 -0.20 0.87
CA GLN A 190 20.29 -0.38 1.88
C GLN A 190 19.81 -1.84 1.92
N MET A 191 19.63 -2.48 0.76
CA MET A 191 19.17 -3.88 0.71
C MET A 191 20.20 -4.88 1.26
N ASP A 192 21.49 -4.55 1.20
CA ASP A 192 22.56 -5.37 1.77
C ASP A 192 22.73 -5.17 3.29
N ASP A 193 22.17 -4.09 3.86
CA ASP A 193 22.24 -3.78 5.30
C ASP A 193 21.38 -4.76 6.12
N ARG A 194 21.81 -5.08 7.35
CA ARG A 194 21.06 -5.93 8.27
C ARG A 194 19.69 -5.34 8.62
N ALA A 195 19.61 -4.03 8.77
CA ALA A 195 18.38 -3.33 9.14
C ALA A 195 17.27 -3.49 8.10
N TYR A 196 17.60 -3.86 6.86
CA TYR A 196 16.63 -4.07 5.79
C TYR A 196 15.66 -5.20 6.08
N LYS A 197 16.18 -6.39 6.42
CA LYS A 197 15.31 -7.56 6.68
C LYS A 197 14.49 -7.40 7.95
N ASP A 198 15.11 -6.84 8.99
CA ASP A 198 14.41 -6.51 10.24
C ASP A 198 13.25 -5.53 9.95
N GLY A 199 13.51 -4.46 9.20
CA GLY A 199 12.48 -3.49 8.81
C GLY A 199 11.41 -4.05 7.87
N LEU A 200 11.76 -4.94 6.94
CA LEU A 200 10.77 -5.65 6.11
C LEU A 200 9.83 -6.51 6.95
N MET A 201 10.37 -7.25 7.93
CA MET A 201 9.56 -8.08 8.82
C MET A 201 8.63 -7.24 9.69
N ASP A 202 9.11 -6.10 10.19
CA ASP A 202 8.28 -5.14 10.92
C ASP A 202 7.11 -4.64 10.05
N GLN A 203 7.40 -4.22 8.81
CA GLN A 203 6.37 -3.74 7.88
C GLN A 203 5.36 -4.84 7.51
N PHE A 204 5.84 -6.05 7.21
CA PHE A 204 4.98 -7.20 6.96
C PHE A 204 4.06 -7.48 8.14
N TYR A 205 4.62 -7.52 9.36
CA TYR A 205 3.86 -7.80 10.58
C TYR A 205 2.78 -6.73 10.82
N GLU A 206 3.14 -5.46 10.71
CA GLU A 206 2.21 -4.34 10.89
C GLU A 206 1.04 -4.41 9.88
N LEU A 207 1.34 -4.60 8.60
CA LEU A 207 0.33 -4.64 7.54
C LEU A 207 -0.55 -5.89 7.62
N ALA A 208 0.04 -7.04 7.91
CA ALA A 208 -0.71 -8.27 8.12
C ALA A 208 -1.67 -8.09 9.30
N MET A 209 -1.19 -7.59 10.45
CA MET A 209 -2.05 -7.35 11.61
C MET A 209 -3.15 -6.33 11.32
N LEU A 210 -2.85 -5.23 10.64
CA LEU A 210 -3.83 -4.21 10.29
C LEU A 210 -4.97 -4.79 9.45
N TYR A 211 -4.63 -5.59 8.43
CA TYR A 211 -5.63 -6.25 7.59
C TYR A 211 -6.42 -7.33 8.34
N LEU A 212 -5.75 -8.18 9.12
CA LEU A 212 -6.39 -9.30 9.81
C LEU A 212 -7.33 -8.84 10.93
N VAL A 213 -6.98 -7.76 11.65
CA VAL A 213 -7.83 -7.18 12.69
C VAL A 213 -9.15 -6.67 12.12
N HIS A 214 -9.14 -6.09 10.92
CA HIS A 214 -10.36 -5.65 10.25
C HIS A 214 -11.34 -6.82 10.06
N TYR A 215 -10.84 -7.99 9.65
CA TYR A 215 -11.67 -9.20 9.44
C TYR A 215 -11.83 -10.09 10.68
N ALA A 216 -11.25 -9.74 11.83
CA ALA A 216 -11.16 -10.64 12.99
C ALA A 216 -12.52 -11.13 13.52
N HIS A 217 -13.58 -10.35 13.30
CA HIS A 217 -14.93 -10.64 13.72
C HIS A 217 -15.79 -11.30 12.62
N HIS A 218 -15.29 -11.31 11.39
CA HIS A 218 -16.04 -11.75 10.22
C HIS A 218 -16.25 -13.26 10.25
N VAL A 219 -17.40 -13.72 9.74
CA VAL A 219 -17.71 -15.14 9.73
C VAL A 219 -16.61 -15.89 8.99
N THR A 220 -16.21 -15.45 7.79
CA THR A 220 -15.24 -16.10 6.88
C THR A 220 -13.77 -16.00 7.29
N PHE A 221 -13.47 -15.53 8.50
CA PHE A 221 -12.08 -15.33 8.94
C PHE A 221 -11.21 -16.60 8.82
N PRO A 222 -11.66 -17.80 9.28
CA PRO A 222 -10.94 -19.07 9.08
C PRO A 222 -10.49 -19.33 7.63
N GLU A 223 -11.35 -19.13 6.65
CA GLU A 223 -11.04 -19.37 5.24
C GLU A 223 -10.13 -18.28 4.68
N LEU A 224 -10.36 -17.01 5.07
CA LEU A 224 -9.55 -15.87 4.66
C LEU A 224 -8.07 -16.05 5.04
N VAL A 225 -7.80 -16.50 6.27
CA VAL A 225 -6.42 -16.62 6.78
C VAL A 225 -5.74 -17.94 6.41
N TYR A 226 -6.44 -18.88 5.79
CA TYR A 226 -5.90 -20.19 5.47
C TYR A 226 -4.62 -20.13 4.59
N PRO A 227 -4.57 -19.32 3.51
CA PRO A 227 -3.35 -19.17 2.71
C PRO A 227 -2.17 -18.58 3.51
N LEU A 228 -2.46 -17.64 4.41
CA LEU A 228 -1.47 -17.05 5.33
C LEU A 228 -0.89 -18.12 6.27
N ILE A 229 -1.74 -18.95 6.87
CA ILE A 229 -1.32 -20.03 7.77
C ILE A 229 -0.37 -21.00 7.04
N LEU A 230 -0.71 -21.43 5.83
CA LEU A 230 0.12 -22.36 5.05
C LEU A 230 1.49 -21.75 4.71
N LYS A 231 1.51 -20.53 4.17
CA LYS A 231 2.76 -19.85 3.80
C LYS A 231 3.63 -19.54 5.02
N CYS A 232 3.06 -19.10 6.14
CA CYS A 232 3.78 -18.87 7.39
C CYS A 232 4.38 -20.17 7.95
N LYS A 233 3.63 -21.28 7.96
CA LYS A 233 4.16 -22.60 8.36
C LYS A 233 5.31 -23.05 7.48
N LYS A 234 5.19 -22.88 6.15
CA LYS A 234 6.28 -23.17 5.21
C LYS A 234 7.51 -22.31 5.49
N PHE A 235 7.33 -21.01 5.71
CA PHE A 235 8.40 -20.08 6.06
C PHE A 235 9.14 -20.50 7.35
N ILE A 236 8.41 -20.85 8.41
CA ILE A 236 8.99 -21.29 9.69
C ILE A 236 9.88 -22.54 9.51
N LYS A 237 9.51 -23.47 8.62
CA LYS A 237 10.29 -24.68 8.34
C LYS A 237 11.58 -24.39 7.55
N ILE A 238 11.53 -23.42 6.63
CA ILE A 238 12.64 -23.10 5.71
C ILE A 238 13.62 -22.07 6.30
N CYS A 239 13.12 -21.12 7.10
CA CYS A 239 13.93 -20.05 7.67
C CYS A 239 14.77 -20.55 8.85
N LYS A 240 16.09 -20.34 8.77
CA LYS A 240 17.07 -20.71 9.80
C LYS A 240 17.27 -19.60 10.83
N VAL A 241 16.81 -18.38 10.56
CA VAL A 241 17.02 -17.20 11.41
C VAL A 241 15.94 -17.12 12.48
N GLN A 242 16.29 -17.47 13.72
CA GLN A 242 15.35 -17.58 14.84
C GLN A 242 14.57 -16.30 15.14
N ASN A 243 15.17 -15.13 14.94
CA ASN A 243 14.49 -13.85 15.20
C ASN A 243 13.23 -13.69 14.32
N PHE A 244 13.33 -14.00 13.03
CA PHE A 244 12.20 -13.90 12.09
C PHE A 244 11.19 -15.02 12.32
N VAL A 245 11.67 -16.23 12.60
CA VAL A 245 10.83 -17.37 12.93
C VAL A 245 9.96 -17.09 14.16
N LYS A 246 10.53 -16.49 15.22
CA LYS A 246 9.77 -16.11 16.42
C LYS A 246 8.65 -15.12 16.10
N VAL A 247 8.91 -14.08 15.30
CA VAL A 247 7.90 -13.08 14.91
C VAL A 247 6.74 -13.73 14.14
N ILE A 248 7.04 -14.56 13.13
CA ILE A 248 6.00 -15.23 12.34
C ILE A 248 5.24 -16.27 13.16
N ARG A 249 5.92 -16.98 14.06
CA ARG A 249 5.25 -17.93 14.96
C ARG A 249 4.27 -17.22 15.90
N GLY A 250 4.69 -16.09 16.50
CA GLY A 250 3.80 -15.29 17.35
C GLY A 250 2.58 -14.74 16.59
N LEU A 251 2.76 -14.28 15.35
CA LEU A 251 1.63 -13.92 14.47
C LEU A 251 0.69 -15.11 14.26
N LEU A 252 1.26 -16.28 13.93
CA LEU A 252 0.50 -17.48 13.60
C LEU A 252 -0.32 -17.98 14.80
N GLU A 253 0.26 -17.99 16.00
CA GLU A 253 -0.43 -18.36 17.23
C GLU A 253 -1.67 -17.49 17.45
N LYS A 254 -1.54 -16.16 17.33
CA LYS A 254 -2.67 -15.22 17.50
C LYS A 254 -3.73 -15.35 16.43
N VAL A 255 -3.33 -15.61 15.19
CA VAL A 255 -4.27 -15.90 14.10
C VAL A 255 -5.05 -17.18 14.39
N GLN A 256 -4.37 -18.25 14.83
CA GLN A 256 -5.00 -19.53 15.14
C GLN A 256 -5.93 -19.47 16.36
N GLU A 257 -5.57 -18.70 17.39
CA GLU A 257 -6.48 -18.40 18.51
C GLU A 257 -7.78 -17.75 18.02
N ASN A 258 -7.68 -16.77 17.12
CA ASN A 258 -8.87 -16.13 16.57
C ASN A 258 -9.67 -17.05 15.63
N VAL A 259 -9.02 -17.92 14.86
CA VAL A 259 -9.70 -18.96 14.06
C VAL A 259 -10.56 -19.84 14.95
N LYS A 260 -10.00 -20.39 16.04
CA LYS A 260 -10.74 -21.23 16.99
C LYS A 260 -11.93 -20.49 17.61
N LEU A 261 -11.73 -19.23 18.02
CA LEU A 261 -12.80 -18.40 18.56
C LEU A 261 -13.98 -18.26 17.59
N ILE A 262 -13.69 -18.03 16.31
CA ILE A 262 -14.73 -17.87 15.28
C ILE A 262 -15.39 -19.22 14.97
N GLU A 263 -14.64 -20.31 14.87
CA GLU A 263 -15.19 -21.66 14.68
C GLU A 263 -16.14 -22.07 15.81
N GLU A 264 -15.76 -21.83 17.07
CA GLU A 264 -16.63 -22.09 18.24
C GLU A 264 -17.91 -21.25 18.19
N ARG A 265 -17.83 -20.00 17.74
CA ARG A 265 -19.01 -19.13 17.56
C ARG A 265 -19.92 -19.66 16.46
N ARG A 266 -19.36 -20.08 15.32
CA ARG A 266 -20.14 -20.65 14.20
C ARG A 266 -20.90 -21.90 14.61
N GLN A 267 -20.25 -22.80 15.36
CA GLN A 267 -20.86 -24.06 15.83
C GLN A 267 -22.05 -23.81 16.77
N LYS A 268 -21.99 -22.78 17.62
CA LYS A 268 -23.05 -22.47 18.59
C LYS A 268 -24.33 -21.90 17.96
N THR A 269 -24.23 -21.28 16.79
CA THR A 269 -25.33 -20.48 16.21
C THR A 269 -26.12 -21.19 15.11
N GLY A 270 -25.71 -22.40 14.68
CA GLY A 270 -26.43 -23.15 13.65
C GLY A 270 -26.67 -22.33 12.38
N LEU A 271 -25.60 -21.70 11.86
CA LEU A 271 -25.70 -20.71 10.78
C LEU A 271 -26.21 -21.32 9.48
N ASN A 272 -27.29 -20.75 8.94
CA ASN A 272 -27.71 -21.01 7.57
C ASN A 272 -27.11 -19.95 6.65
N VAL A 273 -26.13 -20.34 5.82
CA VAL A 273 -25.43 -19.44 4.90
C VAL A 273 -26.37 -18.80 3.87
N LYS A 274 -27.54 -19.40 3.61
CA LYS A 274 -28.54 -18.87 2.68
C LYS A 274 -29.37 -17.71 3.26
N ASP A 275 -29.42 -17.54 4.57
CA ASP A 275 -30.20 -16.47 5.21
C ASP A 275 -29.32 -15.24 5.48
N ALA A 276 -29.42 -14.25 4.60
CA ALA A 276 -28.69 -12.98 4.71
C ALA A 276 -29.01 -12.20 6.00
N LYS A 277 -30.24 -12.31 6.54
CA LYS A 277 -30.61 -11.61 7.77
C LYS A 277 -29.96 -12.24 8.99
N GLN A 278 -30.00 -13.58 9.07
CA GLN A 278 -29.30 -14.32 10.11
C GLN A 278 -27.79 -14.04 10.09
N MET A 279 -27.21 -13.97 8.87
CA MET A 279 -25.79 -13.68 8.70
C MET A 279 -25.40 -12.27 9.15
N ASN A 280 -26.19 -11.25 8.79
CA ASN A 280 -25.94 -9.88 9.22
C ASN A 280 -26.08 -9.73 10.73
N ALA A 281 -27.12 -10.32 11.33
CA ALA A 281 -27.31 -10.31 12.79
C ALA A 281 -26.13 -10.99 13.52
N TRP A 282 -25.60 -12.08 12.98
CA TRP A 282 -24.40 -12.73 13.53
C TRP A 282 -23.18 -11.83 13.43
N LEU A 283 -22.96 -11.17 12.28
CA LEU A 283 -21.83 -10.27 12.07
C LEU A 283 -21.88 -9.10 13.05
N GLU A 284 -23.03 -8.46 13.23
CA GLU A 284 -23.23 -7.38 14.21
C GLU A 284 -22.94 -7.84 15.64
N GLN A 285 -23.46 -9.00 16.04
CA GLN A 285 -23.21 -9.57 17.37
C GLN A 285 -21.73 -9.91 17.56
N SER A 286 -21.08 -10.48 16.54
CA SER A 286 -19.66 -10.83 16.56
C SER A 286 -18.78 -9.58 16.63
N GLN A 287 -19.17 -8.51 15.93
CA GLN A 287 -18.50 -7.21 15.94
C GLN A 287 -18.60 -6.52 17.31
N GLN A 288 -19.75 -6.55 17.97
CA GLN A 288 -19.89 -6.03 19.35
C GLN A 288 -18.94 -6.74 20.32
N LYS A 289 -18.73 -8.05 20.13
CA LYS A 289 -17.82 -8.90 20.91
C LYS A 289 -16.40 -8.96 20.33
N SER A 290 -16.07 -8.12 19.35
CA SER A 290 -14.76 -8.13 18.66
C SER A 290 -13.68 -7.41 19.45
N THR A 291 -14.05 -6.45 20.29
CA THR A 291 -13.12 -5.70 21.15
C THR A 291 -12.35 -6.61 22.10
N SER A 292 -12.94 -7.76 22.46
CA SER A 292 -12.30 -8.81 23.28
C SER A 292 -11.65 -9.92 22.46
N SER A 293 -11.59 -9.83 21.13
CA SER A 293 -10.87 -10.81 20.31
C SER A 293 -9.39 -10.79 20.67
N PRO A 294 -8.74 -11.96 20.84
CA PRO A 294 -7.31 -12.06 21.12
C PRO A 294 -6.45 -11.26 20.13
N LEU A 295 -6.86 -11.26 18.85
CA LEU A 295 -6.12 -10.57 17.78
C LEU A 295 -6.22 -9.05 17.89
N VAL A 296 -7.42 -8.54 18.20
CA VAL A 296 -7.69 -7.10 18.36
C VAL A 296 -6.97 -6.56 19.59
N VAL A 297 -7.06 -7.26 20.73
CA VAL A 297 -6.37 -6.88 21.98
C VAL A 297 -4.86 -6.88 21.77
N HIS A 298 -4.33 -7.92 21.13
CA HIS A 298 -2.91 -8.01 20.82
C HIS A 298 -2.44 -6.85 19.93
N PHE A 299 -3.20 -6.52 18.89
CA PHE A 299 -2.86 -5.40 18.01
C PHE A 299 -2.91 -4.05 18.73
N GLY A 300 -3.89 -3.85 19.62
CA GLY A 300 -3.95 -2.65 20.46
C GLY A 300 -2.67 -2.48 21.29
N ARG A 301 -2.24 -3.55 21.99
CA ARG A 301 -0.98 -3.56 22.76
C ARG A 301 0.23 -3.28 21.87
N TYR A 302 0.32 -3.93 20.71
CA TYR A 302 1.37 -3.71 19.73
C TYR A 302 1.44 -2.24 19.27
N LYS A 303 0.30 -1.63 18.94
CA LYS A 303 0.20 -0.25 18.49
C LYS A 303 0.63 0.75 19.57
N SER A 304 0.20 0.56 20.82
CA SER A 304 0.62 1.40 21.95
C SER A 304 2.12 1.29 22.22
N MET A 305 2.67 0.08 22.16
CA MET A 305 4.12 -0.14 22.30
C MET A 305 4.89 0.57 21.18
N ARG A 306 4.44 0.44 19.93
CA ARG A 306 5.09 1.08 18.79
C ARG A 306 5.02 2.60 18.84
N GLN A 307 3.88 3.16 19.26
CA GLN A 307 3.74 4.61 19.46
C GLN A 307 4.70 5.12 20.53
N ARG A 308 4.85 4.39 21.64
CA ARG A 308 5.83 4.74 22.68
C ARG A 308 7.27 4.70 22.17
N GLU A 309 7.64 3.69 21.38
CA GLU A 309 8.96 3.62 20.75
C GLU A 309 9.25 4.83 19.86
N VAL A 310 8.27 5.22 19.03
CA VAL A 310 8.39 6.39 18.14
C VAL A 310 8.55 7.67 18.95
N LEU A 311 7.77 7.87 20.01
CA LEU A 311 7.87 9.03 20.90
C LEU A 311 9.22 9.09 21.62
N GLU A 312 9.72 7.95 22.10
CA GLU A 312 11.04 7.86 22.73
C GLU A 312 12.16 8.19 21.74
N ASP A 313 12.07 7.72 20.50
CA ASP A 313 13.05 8.03 19.44
C ASP A 313 13.00 9.52 19.03
N ILE A 314 11.82 10.15 19.03
CA ILE A 314 11.67 11.60 18.81
C ILE A 314 12.33 12.37 19.98
N ALA A 315 11.98 12.03 21.23
CA ALA A 315 12.52 12.68 22.41
C ALA A 315 14.06 12.52 22.53
N GLN A 316 14.61 11.37 22.14
CA GLN A 316 16.06 11.17 22.09
C GLN A 316 16.73 12.06 21.04
N LYS A 317 16.13 12.21 19.85
CA LYS A 317 16.64 13.09 18.80
C LYS A 317 16.59 14.57 19.20
N GLU A 318 15.54 14.98 19.91
CA GLU A 318 15.42 16.35 20.43
C GLU A 318 16.47 16.65 21.50
N LYS A 319 16.72 15.72 22.44
CA LYS A 319 17.79 15.88 23.44
C LYS A 319 19.17 16.05 22.81
N ILE A 320 19.48 15.26 21.78
CA ILE A 320 20.74 15.37 21.04
C ILE A 320 20.81 16.70 20.26
N SER A 321 19.70 17.15 19.68
CA SER A 321 19.65 18.43 18.97
C SER A 321 19.75 19.66 19.88
N GLN A 322 19.33 19.56 21.14
CA GLN A 322 19.47 20.62 22.13
C GLN A 322 20.91 20.69 22.68
N SER A 323 21.58 19.55 22.88
CA SER A 323 22.99 19.52 23.31
C SER A 323 23.99 19.98 22.23
N GLY A 324 23.63 19.92 20.95
CA GLY A 324 24.48 20.34 19.82
C GLY A 324 24.31 21.78 19.35
N ARG A 325 23.44 22.59 19.98
CA ARG A 325 23.07 23.94 19.50
C ARG A 325 23.98 25.07 20.01
N SER A 326 25.03 24.77 20.76
CA SER A 326 25.89 25.78 21.39
C SER A 326 27.01 26.34 20.51
N SER A 327 27.16 25.94 19.24
CA SER A 327 28.13 26.57 18.32
C SER A 327 27.83 26.25 16.86
N LEU A 328 27.26 27.17 16.08
CA LEU A 328 27.53 27.37 14.63
C LEU A 328 26.69 28.57 14.09
N PRO A 329 27.27 29.47 13.27
CA PRO A 329 26.55 30.60 12.66
C PRO A 329 25.83 30.19 11.36
N ASP A 330 24.72 30.88 11.06
CA ASP A 330 23.87 30.67 9.89
C ASP A 330 24.61 30.86 8.56
N LEU A 331 24.61 29.81 7.73
CA LEU A 331 25.04 29.88 6.33
C LEU A 331 23.81 29.98 5.43
N ILE A 332 23.70 31.14 4.77
CA ILE A 332 22.76 31.42 3.69
C ILE A 332 22.96 30.39 2.57
N ARG A 333 21.88 29.70 2.20
CA ARG A 333 21.89 28.73 1.08
C ARG A 333 21.76 29.47 -0.25
N PRO A 334 22.66 29.26 -1.23
CA PRO A 334 22.46 29.77 -2.57
C PRO A 334 21.42 28.93 -3.31
N ASP A 335 20.59 29.63 -4.08
CA ASP A 335 19.53 29.08 -4.91
C ASP A 335 20.12 28.24 -6.05
N ARG A 336 19.69 26.99 -6.18
CA ARG A 336 20.17 26.06 -7.21
C ARG A 336 19.04 25.80 -8.19
N GLN A 337 19.00 26.59 -9.26
CA GLN A 337 18.18 26.29 -10.44
C GLN A 337 18.60 24.92 -11.01
N VAL A 338 17.66 24.00 -11.15
CA VAL A 338 17.87 22.72 -11.82
C VAL A 338 17.01 22.67 -13.08
N ALA A 339 17.69 22.74 -14.22
CA ALA A 339 17.12 22.49 -15.53
C ALA A 339 16.82 21.00 -15.75
N GLY A 340 15.70 20.72 -16.43
CA GLY A 340 15.45 19.50 -17.19
C GLY A 340 14.83 18.32 -16.44
N LYS A 341 13.51 18.13 -16.61
CA LYS A 341 12.83 16.84 -16.94
C LYS A 341 11.31 17.07 -17.02
N GLN A 342 10.71 16.53 -18.08
CA GLN A 342 9.30 16.67 -18.46
C GLN A 342 8.36 16.60 -17.24
N ASN A 343 7.52 17.61 -17.10
CA ASN A 343 6.70 17.81 -15.91
C ASN A 343 5.44 16.95 -15.99
N PHE A 344 5.17 16.14 -14.96
CA PHE A 344 3.88 15.47 -14.71
C PHE A 344 2.66 16.40 -14.92
N LYS A 345 2.83 17.70 -14.70
CA LYS A 345 1.89 18.79 -15.02
C LYS A 345 1.55 18.86 -16.52
N SER A 346 2.54 18.89 -17.43
CA SER A 346 2.25 18.98 -18.87
C SER A 346 1.61 17.70 -19.39
N MET A 347 1.83 16.57 -18.73
CA MET A 347 1.18 15.31 -19.08
C MET A 347 -0.29 15.31 -18.64
N MET A 348 -0.56 15.66 -17.37
CA MET A 348 -1.95 15.80 -16.90
C MET A 348 -2.71 16.93 -17.61
N GLU A 349 -2.09 18.08 -17.88
CA GLU A 349 -2.77 19.20 -18.56
C GLU A 349 -3.00 18.95 -20.05
N LYS A 350 -2.09 18.25 -20.75
CA LYS A 350 -2.25 17.93 -22.18
C LYS A 350 -3.30 16.85 -22.41
N ASP A 351 -3.34 15.82 -21.56
CA ASP A 351 -4.37 14.77 -21.66
C ASP A 351 -5.74 15.28 -21.15
N LEU A 352 -5.79 16.41 -20.44
CA LEU A 352 -7.03 17.05 -20.01
C LEU A 352 -7.64 17.95 -21.09
N SER A 353 -6.85 18.63 -21.92
CA SER A 353 -7.40 19.39 -23.07
C SER A 353 -8.06 18.45 -24.07
N ASP A 354 -7.44 17.29 -24.31
CA ASP A 354 -7.96 16.29 -25.24
C ASP A 354 -9.21 15.58 -24.67
N ASN A 355 -9.38 15.54 -23.34
CA ASN A 355 -10.57 14.98 -22.67
C ASN A 355 -11.68 16.00 -22.40
N GLU A 356 -11.46 17.31 -22.55
CA GLU A 356 -12.52 18.32 -22.46
C GLU A 356 -13.46 18.21 -23.68
N GLU A 357 -12.90 17.97 -24.87
CA GLU A 357 -13.66 17.70 -26.11
C GLU A 357 -14.46 16.39 -26.01
N GLU A 358 -13.86 15.28 -25.52
CA GLU A 358 -14.57 14.00 -25.29
C GLU A 358 -15.67 14.12 -24.21
N GLN A 359 -15.48 14.95 -23.18
CA GLN A 359 -16.46 15.16 -22.11
C GLN A 359 -17.66 15.96 -22.58
N GLU A 360 -17.48 16.98 -23.44
CA GLU A 360 -18.58 17.72 -24.06
C GLU A 360 -19.41 16.83 -24.99
N GLU A 361 -18.77 15.97 -25.79
CA GLU A 361 -19.48 15.00 -26.64
C GLU A 361 -20.27 13.97 -25.82
N LEU A 362 -19.68 13.42 -24.75
CA LEU A 362 -20.37 12.43 -23.90
C LEU A 362 -21.51 13.05 -23.08
N PHE A 363 -21.40 14.33 -22.71
CA PHE A 363 -22.48 15.09 -22.07
C PHE A 363 -23.63 15.35 -23.04
N GLN A 364 -23.34 15.68 -24.31
CA GLN A 364 -24.34 15.87 -25.36
C GLN A 364 -25.06 14.56 -25.75
N ILE A 365 -24.35 13.43 -25.73
CA ILE A 365 -24.93 12.11 -26.04
C ILE A 365 -25.89 11.66 -24.92
N LYS A 366 -25.58 11.94 -23.65
CA LYS A 366 -26.47 11.61 -22.52
C LYS A 366 -27.67 12.55 -22.38
N THR A 367 -27.54 13.82 -22.77
CA THR A 367 -28.68 14.74 -22.82
C THR A 367 -29.59 14.47 -24.01
N LYS A 368 -29.05 14.03 -25.16
CA LYS A 368 -29.87 13.51 -26.28
C LYS A 368 -30.61 12.23 -25.91
N ARG A 369 -29.92 11.23 -25.33
CA ARG A 369 -30.60 9.99 -24.88
C ARG A 369 -31.68 10.23 -23.82
N LYS A 370 -31.51 11.22 -22.94
CA LYS A 370 -32.56 11.63 -22.00
C LYS A 370 -33.67 12.46 -22.62
N HIS A 371 -33.45 13.10 -23.77
CA HIS A 371 -34.50 13.82 -24.50
C HIS A 371 -35.30 12.87 -25.39
N ASP A 372 -34.63 11.87 -25.97
CA ASP A 372 -35.26 10.82 -26.78
C ASP A 372 -36.08 9.84 -25.89
N GLU A 373 -35.61 9.51 -24.66
CA GLU A 373 -36.37 8.67 -23.71
C GLU A 373 -37.58 9.38 -23.05
N ILE A 374 -37.77 10.69 -23.25
CA ILE A 374 -38.90 11.46 -22.70
C ILE A 374 -39.97 11.74 -23.78
N GLU A 375 -39.63 11.69 -25.07
CA GLU A 375 -40.58 11.93 -26.17
C GLU A 375 -41.28 10.66 -26.71
N GLU A 376 -40.85 9.45 -26.35
CA GLU A 376 -41.52 8.20 -26.77
C GLU A 376 -42.46 7.56 -25.71
N ASN A 377 -42.70 8.23 -24.56
CA ASN A 377 -43.57 7.70 -23.49
C ASN A 377 -44.95 8.39 -23.39
N GLN A 378 -45.44 8.95 -24.50
CA GLN A 378 -46.83 9.39 -24.65
C GLN A 378 -47.38 8.93 -25.99
N GLU A 379 -47.58 7.63 -26.17
CA GLU A 379 -48.66 7.08 -27.00
C GLU A 379 -48.76 5.56 -26.78
N GLU A 380 -49.99 5.14 -26.44
CA GLU A 380 -50.57 3.79 -26.61
C GLU A 380 -50.38 2.73 -25.49
N GLU A 381 -51.44 2.63 -24.68
CA GLU A 381 -51.93 1.38 -24.07
C GLU A 381 -52.51 0.49 -25.19
N GLU A 382 -52.17 -0.81 -25.21
CA GLU A 382 -53.10 -1.98 -25.17
C GLU A 382 -52.48 -3.28 -25.73
N GLN A 383 -52.73 -4.38 -24.98
CA GLN A 383 -52.89 -5.80 -25.36
C GLN A 383 -51.67 -6.75 -25.58
N ASP A 384 -51.54 -7.64 -24.59
CA ASP A 384 -51.64 -9.12 -24.62
C ASP A 384 -50.65 -10.04 -25.37
N ASP A 385 -50.33 -11.11 -24.62
CA ASP A 385 -49.91 -12.50 -24.96
C ASP A 385 -48.54 -12.74 -25.61
N GLU A 386 -47.79 -13.84 -25.45
CA GLU A 386 -47.65 -15.04 -24.58
C GLU A 386 -46.34 -15.73 -25.09
N GLU A 387 -45.82 -16.75 -24.38
CA GLU A 387 -44.78 -17.74 -24.76
C GLU A 387 -43.29 -17.29 -24.74
N GLU A 388 -42.40 -17.82 -23.89
CA GLU A 388 -41.81 -19.17 -23.69
C GLU A 388 -40.61 -19.52 -24.60
N ASP A 389 -39.63 -20.20 -23.97
CA ASP A 389 -38.46 -20.93 -24.49
C ASP A 389 -37.25 -20.16 -25.03
N GLU A 390 -36.00 -20.66 -25.00
CA GLU A 390 -35.18 -21.54 -24.15
C GLU A 390 -33.84 -21.62 -24.93
N MET A 391 -32.70 -21.71 -24.22
CA MET A 391 -31.43 -22.32 -24.70
C MET A 391 -30.69 -21.63 -25.89
N GLU A 392 -29.37 -21.67 -26.08
CA GLU A 392 -28.31 -22.55 -25.58
C GLU A 392 -26.93 -21.88 -25.75
N GLN A 393 -25.94 -22.46 -25.09
CA GLN A 393 -24.50 -22.18 -25.19
C GLN A 393 -23.95 -22.59 -26.56
N GLU A 394 -22.80 -22.03 -26.95
CA GLU A 394 -21.73 -22.82 -27.59
C GLU A 394 -20.36 -22.18 -27.33
N GLU A 395 -19.45 -23.01 -26.81
CA GLU A 395 -18.01 -22.82 -26.77
C GLU A 395 -17.42 -23.26 -28.11
N GLU A 396 -16.33 -22.64 -28.55
CA GLU A 396 -15.34 -23.32 -29.40
C GLU A 396 -13.92 -23.04 -28.86
N ASP A 397 -13.30 -24.15 -28.46
CA ASP A 397 -11.87 -24.41 -28.34
C ASP A 397 -11.19 -24.25 -29.70
N ASP A 398 -9.91 -23.88 -29.70
CA ASP A 398 -8.98 -24.32 -30.74
C ASP A 398 -7.59 -24.48 -30.11
N THR A 399 -7.15 -25.74 -30.09
CA THR A 399 -5.81 -26.21 -29.76
C THR A 399 -4.89 -26.15 -30.97
N ASP A 400 -3.59 -26.34 -30.71
CA ASP A 400 -2.57 -27.06 -31.50
C ASP A 400 -1.23 -26.29 -31.49
N GLU A 401 -0.22 -26.80 -30.74
CA GLU A 401 0.85 -27.72 -31.19
C GLU A 401 1.90 -26.97 -32.07
N ASP A 402 3.23 -27.11 -31.99
CA ASP A 402 4.16 -27.93 -31.20
C ASP A 402 5.61 -27.47 -31.57
N ASP A 403 6.59 -28.01 -30.83
CA ASP A 403 8.02 -28.26 -31.21
C ASP A 403 9.01 -27.08 -31.38
N ASP A 404 10.30 -27.14 -31.02
CA ASP A 404 11.14 -28.10 -30.29
C ASP A 404 12.55 -27.46 -30.05
N ASP A 405 13.30 -28.07 -29.12
CA ASP A 405 14.78 -28.24 -29.05
C ASP A 405 15.76 -27.10 -28.62
N ASP A 406 16.22 -27.25 -27.37
CA ASP A 406 17.60 -27.56 -26.91
C ASP A 406 18.85 -26.95 -27.60
N GLU A 407 19.70 -26.23 -26.83
CA GLU A 407 20.98 -26.77 -26.31
C GLU A 407 21.83 -25.73 -25.55
N ASP A 408 22.37 -26.19 -24.41
CA ASP A 408 23.41 -25.59 -23.57
C ASP A 408 24.79 -25.58 -24.25
N VAL A 409 25.53 -24.45 -24.24
CA VAL A 409 27.02 -24.48 -24.07
C VAL A 409 27.55 -23.18 -23.44
N LEU A 410 28.08 -23.29 -22.21
CA LEU A 410 29.14 -22.42 -21.66
C LEU A 410 30.51 -23.02 -22.01
N PRO A 411 31.57 -22.19 -22.17
CA PRO A 411 32.52 -22.12 -21.06
C PRO A 411 33.15 -20.73 -20.82
N SER A 412 33.67 -20.60 -19.60
CA SER A 412 34.21 -19.40 -18.93
C SER A 412 35.71 -19.10 -19.22
N PRO A 413 36.44 -18.29 -18.40
CA PRO A 413 36.99 -16.95 -18.65
C PRO A 413 38.55 -16.96 -18.83
N PRO A 414 39.30 -15.81 -18.91
CA PRO A 414 39.84 -15.19 -17.67
C PRO A 414 40.38 -13.71 -17.74
N LYS A 415 40.58 -13.07 -16.57
CA LYS A 415 41.82 -12.36 -16.08
C LYS A 415 41.64 -11.03 -15.32
N LYS A 416 42.37 -10.97 -14.19
CA LYS A 416 42.59 -9.91 -13.19
C LYS A 416 43.63 -8.87 -13.64
N LYS A 417 43.51 -7.60 -13.18
CA LYS A 417 44.61 -6.68 -12.77
C LYS A 417 44.05 -5.72 -11.70
N ARG A 418 44.50 -5.78 -10.43
CA ARG A 418 45.65 -5.13 -9.73
C ARG A 418 45.41 -3.68 -9.27
N HIS A 419 45.80 -3.48 -8.00
CA HIS A 419 45.65 -2.35 -7.07
C HIS A 419 46.34 -1.03 -7.45
N ALA A 420 45.85 0.07 -6.86
CA ALA A 420 46.66 1.20 -6.40
C ALA A 420 46.14 1.73 -5.05
N LYS A 421 47.07 1.95 -4.10
CA LYS A 421 46.91 2.59 -2.78
C LYS A 421 47.07 4.10 -2.91
N MET A 422 46.37 4.88 -2.08
CA MET A 422 46.83 6.20 -1.61
C MET A 422 46.25 6.51 -0.22
N SER A 423 46.90 7.45 0.46
CA SER A 423 47.19 7.53 1.89
C SER A 423 46.34 8.50 2.72
N ASN A 424 46.25 8.19 4.02
CA ASN A 424 46.07 9.01 5.23
C ASN A 424 45.43 10.41 5.19
N GLY A 425 44.41 10.57 6.04
CA GLY A 425 44.05 11.81 6.74
C GLY A 425 43.29 11.49 8.04
N LYS A 426 43.88 11.80 9.20
CA LYS A 426 43.28 11.67 10.54
C LYS A 426 42.58 12.98 10.93
N SER A 427 41.32 12.91 11.38
CA SER A 427 40.76 13.70 12.51
C SER A 427 39.25 13.45 12.71
N SER A 428 38.78 13.56 13.95
CA SER A 428 37.39 13.48 14.47
C SER A 428 36.82 12.10 14.87
N THR A 429 37.46 11.39 15.80
CA THR A 429 36.94 10.11 16.37
C THR A 429 36.03 10.27 17.60
N SER A 430 35.94 11.44 18.25
CA SER A 430 35.24 11.57 19.54
C SER A 430 33.70 11.42 19.46
N ASN A 431 33.03 11.98 18.44
CA ASN A 431 31.57 11.88 18.31
C ASN A 431 31.09 10.55 17.71
N ALA A 432 31.95 9.87 16.96
CA ALA A 432 31.64 8.58 16.37
C ALA A 432 31.65 7.47 17.43
N ASP A 433 32.62 7.50 18.35
CA ASP A 433 32.73 6.53 19.44
C ASP A 433 31.59 6.67 20.45
N GLU A 434 31.11 7.89 20.71
CA GLU A 434 29.94 8.13 21.57
C GLU A 434 28.65 7.60 20.92
N PHE A 435 28.44 7.87 19.62
CA PHE A 435 27.30 7.33 18.86
C PHE A 435 27.34 5.80 18.75
N LEU A 436 28.53 5.21 18.55
CA LEU A 436 28.74 3.77 18.53
C LEU A 436 28.45 3.13 19.89
N SER A 437 28.78 3.81 21.00
CA SER A 437 28.46 3.35 22.34
C SER A 437 26.94 3.32 22.59
N ILE A 438 26.19 4.28 22.03
CA ILE A 438 24.73 4.37 22.11
C ILE A 438 24.07 3.28 21.25
N VAL A 439 24.59 3.03 20.04
CA VAL A 439 24.10 1.96 19.15
C VAL A 439 24.38 0.58 19.75
N LYS A 440 25.53 0.38 20.38
CA LYS A 440 25.88 -0.86 21.08
C LYS A 440 24.99 -1.07 22.30
N LYS A 441 24.70 -0.02 23.09
CA LYS A 441 23.70 -0.04 24.17
C LYS A 441 22.27 -0.32 23.65
N LYS A 442 21.88 0.20 22.47
CA LYS A 442 20.60 -0.13 21.81
C LYS A 442 20.52 -1.60 21.37
N PHE A 443 21.64 -2.17 20.92
CA PHE A 443 21.73 -3.57 20.50
C PHE A 443 21.67 -4.53 21.70
N ASP A 444 22.41 -4.24 22.77
CA ASP A 444 22.43 -5.08 23.97
C ASP A 444 21.09 -5.03 24.74
N ARG A 445 20.45 -3.85 24.86
CA ARG A 445 19.10 -3.72 25.44
C ARG A 445 17.98 -4.39 24.63
N ARG A 446 18.18 -4.64 23.34
CA ARG A 446 17.25 -5.44 22.50
C ARG A 446 17.51 -6.93 22.65
N LYS A 447 18.77 -7.34 22.88
CA LYS A 447 19.14 -8.74 23.09
C LYS A 447 18.64 -9.26 24.45
N ASP A 448 18.66 -8.42 25.47
CA ASP A 448 18.16 -8.76 26.81
C ASP A 448 16.61 -8.76 26.86
N ARG A 449 15.93 -7.84 26.18
CA ARG A 449 14.45 -7.82 26.13
C ARG A 449 13.80 -8.91 25.27
N VAL A 450 14.57 -9.62 24.45
CA VAL A 450 14.10 -10.85 23.76
C VAL A 450 14.15 -12.07 24.69
N LYS A 451 14.85 -11.98 25.83
CA LYS A 451 14.78 -13.01 26.89
C LYS A 451 13.58 -12.81 27.80
N ASP A 452 13.16 -11.57 28.06
CA ASP A 452 11.99 -11.25 28.90
C ASP A 452 10.62 -11.44 28.20
N LEU A 453 10.61 -12.09 27.04
CA LEU A 453 9.38 -12.58 26.38
C LEU A 453 9.06 -14.04 26.77
N SER A 454 9.69 -14.57 27.82
CA SER A 454 9.24 -15.83 28.42
C SER A 454 7.99 -15.58 29.25
N VAL A 455 6.90 -16.20 28.79
CA VAL A 455 5.85 -16.84 29.59
C VAL A 455 5.99 -16.60 31.09
N ASP A 456 5.16 -15.69 31.59
CA ASP A 456 4.71 -15.49 32.98
C ASP A 456 4.61 -13.99 33.24
N ASP A 457 3.43 -13.44 32.96
CA ASP A 457 2.73 -12.44 33.79
C ASP A 457 1.55 -11.84 33.00
N PHE A 458 0.40 -12.52 33.17
CA PHE A 458 -1.01 -12.11 33.07
C PHE A 458 -1.42 -11.00 32.07
#